data_AF-A0A2R6JDC4-F1
#
_entry.id   AF-A0A2R6JDC4-F1
#
_cell.length_a   1.000
_cell.length_b   1.000
_cell.length_c   1.000
_cell.angle_alpha   90.00
_cell.angle_beta   90.00
_cell.angle_gamma   90.00
#
_symmetry.space_group_name_H-M   'P 1'
#
loop_
_entity.id
_entity.type
_entity.pdbx_description
1 polymer ?
#
loop_
_entity_poly.entity_id
_entity_poly.type
_entity_poly.pdbx_seq_one_letter_code
_entity_poly.pdbx_strand_id
1 'polypeptide(L)'
;MADDESLPEAVVTRALTLTRRMREAVDDDERAAYREERDDLLADHGYVPRVREDEAGETLVLYPEEWVEDDVVQVDRIGDVDRGVERSLSGVGDDDWAAVETHNRAVAERVAEEHGDAHGANAHAFADFMGNHYCKRVETATPAERAEFLEEYFPRNAWPTDDQRAVIERSLRLVRTAGRREGE
;
A
#
# COMPACT_ATOMS: atom_id res chain seq x y z
N MET A 1 34.11 11.84 -3.63
CA MET A 1 32.90 11.85 -2.78
C MET A 1 31.82 11.36 -3.71
N ALA A 2 31.51 10.06 -3.68
CA ALA A 2 30.42 9.53 -4.48
C ALA A 2 29.14 10.01 -3.78
N ASP A 3 28.35 10.83 -4.45
CA ASP A 3 26.98 11.08 -4.01
C ASP A 3 26.27 9.72 -3.99
N ASP A 4 25.53 9.48 -2.92
CA ASP A 4 24.77 8.27 -2.66
C ASP A 4 23.81 8.01 -3.85
N GLU A 5 24.20 7.11 -4.76
CA GLU A 5 23.48 6.74 -6.00
C GLU A 5 22.21 5.92 -5.72
N SER A 6 21.54 6.16 -4.59
CA SER A 6 20.31 5.49 -4.22
C SER A 6 19.08 6.27 -4.72
N LEU A 7 18.07 5.54 -5.21
CA LEU A 7 16.83 6.12 -5.68
C LEU A 7 16.13 6.89 -4.54
N PRO A 8 15.71 8.16 -4.73
CA PRO A 8 15.07 8.91 -3.65
C PRO A 8 13.83 8.20 -3.11
N GLU A 9 13.67 8.14 -1.78
CA GLU A 9 12.56 7.39 -1.14
C GLU A 9 11.17 7.89 -1.59
N ALA A 10 11.03 9.19 -1.91
CA ALA A 10 9.79 9.72 -2.47
C ALA A 10 9.43 9.09 -3.83
N VAL A 11 10.42 8.81 -4.67
CA VAL A 11 10.25 8.14 -5.97
C VAL A 11 9.88 6.67 -5.75
N VAL A 12 10.57 5.99 -4.84
CA VAL A 12 10.25 4.61 -4.42
C VAL A 12 8.79 4.51 -3.94
N THR A 13 8.39 5.40 -3.03
CA THR A 13 7.04 5.47 -2.48
C THR A 13 6.00 5.74 -3.57
N ARG A 14 6.28 6.64 -4.52
CA ARG A 14 5.38 6.91 -5.65
C ARG A 14 5.26 5.70 -6.57
N ALA A 15 6.36 5.05 -6.93
CA ALA A 15 6.36 3.85 -7.77
C ALA A 15 5.59 2.70 -7.11
N LEU A 16 5.75 2.51 -5.80
CA LEU A 16 4.98 1.55 -5.01
C LEU A 16 3.49 1.87 -5.05
N THR A 17 3.12 3.14 -4.85
CA THR A 17 1.73 3.60 -4.89
C THR A 17 1.09 3.36 -6.25
N LEU A 18 1.77 3.72 -7.35
CA LEU A 18 1.27 3.48 -8.71
C LEU A 18 1.11 1.98 -8.98
N THR A 19 2.07 1.16 -8.56
CA THR A 19 2.01 -0.30 -8.74
C THR A 19 0.87 -0.94 -7.94
N ARG A 20 0.53 -0.41 -6.75
CA ARG A 20 -0.68 -0.82 -6.00
C ARG A 20 -1.96 -0.38 -6.74
N ARG A 21 -2.02 0.86 -7.23
CA ARG A 21 -3.18 1.38 -7.99
C ARG A 21 -3.44 0.59 -9.26
N MET A 22 -2.40 0.19 -10.00
CA MET A 22 -2.53 -0.67 -11.19
C MET A 22 -3.24 -1.99 -10.89
N ARG A 23 -2.99 -2.60 -9.72
CA ARG A 23 -3.65 -3.84 -9.29
C ARG A 23 -5.10 -3.63 -8.89
N GLU A 24 -5.39 -2.48 -8.29
CA GLU A 24 -6.75 -2.13 -7.86
C GLU A 24 -7.62 -1.59 -9.00
N ALA A 25 -7.02 -1.11 -10.09
CA ALA A 25 -7.71 -0.58 -11.25
C ALA A 25 -8.57 -1.67 -11.90
N VAL A 26 -9.85 -1.37 -12.13
CA VAL A 26 -10.78 -2.26 -12.84
C VAL A 26 -10.75 -1.99 -14.34
N ASP A 27 -10.47 -0.73 -14.71
CA ASP A 27 -10.39 -0.25 -16.08
C ASP A 27 -8.97 -0.42 -16.66
N ASP A 28 -8.89 -0.89 -17.89
CA ASP A 28 -7.61 -1.18 -18.55
C ASP A 28 -6.86 0.09 -18.93
N ASP A 29 -7.56 1.16 -19.30
CA ASP A 29 -6.95 2.46 -19.65
C ASP A 29 -6.41 3.13 -18.38
N GLU A 30 -7.15 3.09 -17.27
CA GLU A 30 -6.68 3.55 -15.96
C GLU A 30 -5.43 2.78 -15.54
N ARG A 31 -5.41 1.45 -15.71
CA ARG A 31 -4.23 0.63 -15.41
C ARG A 31 -3.04 0.98 -16.30
N ALA A 32 -3.27 1.29 -17.57
CA ALA A 32 -2.22 1.69 -18.50
C ALA A 32 -1.64 3.06 -18.12
N ALA A 33 -2.47 4.03 -17.76
CA ALA A 33 -2.03 5.34 -17.33
C ALA A 33 -1.13 5.29 -16.07
N TYR A 34 -1.50 4.48 -15.06
CA TYR A 34 -0.64 4.30 -13.89
C TYR A 34 0.68 3.58 -14.22
N ARG A 35 0.69 2.70 -15.24
CA ARG A 35 1.91 2.04 -15.71
C ARG A 35 2.85 3.04 -16.36
N GLU A 36 2.34 3.81 -17.32
CA GLU A 36 3.09 4.84 -18.05
C GLU A 36 3.69 5.86 -17.07
N GLU A 37 2.89 6.39 -16.15
CA GLU A 37 3.38 7.35 -15.14
C GLU A 37 4.51 6.77 -14.29
N ARG A 38 4.42 5.50 -13.90
CA ARG A 38 5.47 4.84 -13.10
C ARG A 38 6.73 4.61 -13.92
N ASP A 39 6.58 4.14 -15.15
CA ASP A 39 7.71 3.77 -16.00
C ASP A 39 8.47 5.04 -16.42
N ASP A 40 7.77 6.14 -16.74
CA ASP A 40 8.36 7.46 -17.00
C ASP A 40 9.11 7.99 -15.76
N LEU A 41 8.47 7.94 -14.58
CA LEU A 41 9.08 8.37 -13.32
C LEU A 41 10.38 7.61 -13.03
N LEU A 42 10.43 6.29 -13.26
CA LEU A 42 11.61 5.48 -12.98
C LEU A 42 12.69 5.65 -14.05
N ALA A 43 12.30 5.84 -15.31
CA ALA A 43 13.22 6.10 -16.40
C ALA A 43 14.04 7.37 -16.19
N ASP A 44 13.43 8.44 -15.64
CA ASP A 44 14.14 9.67 -15.26
C ASP A 44 15.28 9.45 -14.26
N HIS A 45 15.24 8.32 -13.54
CA HIS A 45 16.26 7.91 -12.59
C HIS A 45 17.12 6.72 -13.06
N GLY A 46 16.88 6.18 -14.26
CA GLY A 46 17.59 5.01 -14.77
C GLY A 46 17.22 3.70 -14.08
N TYR A 47 15.95 3.53 -13.71
CA TYR A 47 15.43 2.31 -13.07
C TYR A 47 14.30 1.67 -13.87
N VAL A 48 14.17 0.35 -13.74
CA VAL A 48 13.09 -0.45 -14.31
C VAL A 48 12.36 -1.27 -13.23
N PRO A 49 11.02 -1.29 -13.23
CA PRO A 49 10.25 -2.00 -12.22
C PRO A 49 9.99 -3.47 -12.60
N ARG A 50 9.99 -4.36 -11.61
CA ARG A 50 9.55 -5.75 -11.72
C ARG A 50 8.72 -6.15 -10.51
N VAL A 51 7.70 -6.96 -10.71
CA VAL A 51 6.98 -7.60 -9.61
C VAL A 51 7.44 -9.06 -9.50
N ARG A 52 7.80 -9.46 -8.27
CA ARG A 52 7.99 -10.87 -7.89
C ARG A 52 6.85 -11.28 -6.95
N GLU A 53 6.33 -12.48 -7.12
CA GLU A 53 5.38 -13.10 -6.18
C GLU A 53 6.06 -14.35 -5.58
N ASP A 54 6.00 -14.48 -4.25
CA ASP A 54 6.49 -15.63 -3.50
C ASP A 54 5.55 -15.96 -2.32
N GLU A 55 5.94 -16.91 -1.46
CA GLU A 55 5.12 -17.35 -0.32
C GLU A 55 4.84 -16.24 0.71
N ALA A 56 5.67 -15.20 0.77
CA ALA A 56 5.48 -14.04 1.65
C ALA A 56 4.60 -12.94 1.01
N GLY A 57 4.28 -13.08 -0.28
CA GLY A 57 3.41 -12.16 -1.02
C GLY A 57 4.10 -11.53 -2.24
N GLU A 58 3.58 -10.38 -2.66
CA GLU A 58 4.08 -9.66 -3.82
C GLU A 58 5.10 -8.59 -3.41
N THR A 59 6.21 -8.50 -4.14
CA THR A 59 7.28 -7.52 -3.93
C THR A 59 7.54 -6.75 -5.22
N LEU A 60 7.54 -5.42 -5.13
CA LEU A 60 8.04 -4.54 -6.17
C LEU A 60 9.56 -4.46 -6.04
N VAL A 61 10.27 -4.78 -7.11
CA VAL A 61 11.72 -4.65 -7.23
C VAL A 61 12.03 -3.59 -8.29
N LEU A 62 12.86 -2.62 -7.93
CA LEU A 62 13.35 -1.58 -8.84
C LEU A 62 14.83 -1.87 -9.12
N TYR A 63 15.14 -2.22 -10.37
CA TYR A 63 16.50 -2.48 -10.80
C TYR A 63 17.07 -1.27 -11.53
N PRO A 64 18.35 -0.93 -11.34
CA PRO A 64 19.06 -0.09 -12.29
C PRO A 64 18.88 -0.64 -13.71
N GLU A 65 18.56 0.22 -14.66
CA GLU A 65 18.27 -0.15 -16.06
C GLU A 65 19.43 -0.94 -16.67
N GLU A 66 20.68 -0.58 -16.33
CA GLU A 66 21.89 -1.24 -16.83
C GLU A 66 22.00 -2.73 -16.43
N TRP A 67 21.28 -3.17 -15.40
CA TRP A 67 21.23 -4.58 -15.00
C TRP A 67 20.27 -5.40 -15.85
N VAL A 68 19.39 -4.76 -16.61
CA VAL A 68 18.33 -5.44 -17.35
C VAL A 68 18.62 -5.38 -18.85
N GLU A 69 18.51 -6.52 -19.50
CA GLU A 69 18.57 -6.64 -20.96
C GLU A 69 17.46 -7.58 -21.41
N ASP A 70 16.64 -7.15 -22.37
CA ASP A 70 15.48 -7.89 -22.87
C ASP A 70 14.56 -8.41 -21.75
N ASP A 71 14.21 -7.54 -20.77
CA ASP A 71 13.41 -7.86 -19.58
C ASP A 71 14.02 -8.92 -18.62
N VAL A 72 15.29 -9.27 -18.83
CA VAL A 72 16.02 -10.25 -18.02
C VAL A 72 17.14 -9.56 -17.24
N VAL A 73 17.16 -9.80 -15.92
CA VAL A 73 18.24 -9.33 -15.04
C VAL A 73 19.51 -10.11 -15.35
N GLN A 74 20.56 -9.38 -15.72
CA GLN A 74 21.88 -9.90 -16.07
C GLN A 74 22.76 -9.90 -14.82
N VAL A 75 22.87 -11.06 -14.15
CA VAL A 75 23.60 -11.19 -12.87
C VAL A 75 25.05 -10.72 -12.97
N ASP A 76 25.71 -10.95 -14.10
CA ASP A 76 27.10 -10.50 -14.34
C ASP A 76 27.27 -8.97 -14.40
N ARG A 77 26.17 -8.21 -14.54
CA ARG A 77 26.17 -6.73 -14.53
C ARG A 77 25.96 -6.14 -13.13
N ILE A 78 25.62 -6.97 -12.14
CA ILE A 78 25.36 -6.53 -10.78
C ILE A 78 26.70 -6.37 -10.04
N GLY A 79 27.21 -5.13 -10.02
CA GLY A 79 28.41 -4.79 -9.26
C GLY A 79 28.16 -4.52 -7.78
N ASP A 80 26.96 -4.06 -7.45
CA ASP A 80 26.55 -3.69 -6.09
C ASP A 80 25.04 -3.94 -5.92
N VAL A 81 24.67 -4.96 -5.14
CA VAL A 81 23.27 -5.34 -4.91
C VAL A 81 22.48 -4.28 -4.15
N ASP A 82 23.15 -3.40 -3.39
CA ASP A 82 22.50 -2.38 -2.56
C ASP A 82 21.82 -1.28 -3.39
N ARG A 83 22.14 -1.21 -4.70
CA ARG A 83 21.48 -0.29 -5.65
C ARG A 83 20.10 -0.76 -6.10
N GLY A 84 19.75 -2.03 -5.88
CA GLY A 84 18.41 -2.55 -6.11
C GLY A 84 17.48 -2.22 -4.95
N VAL A 85 16.24 -1.80 -5.24
CA VAL A 85 15.26 -1.47 -4.20
C VAL A 85 14.13 -2.50 -4.20
N GLU A 86 13.90 -3.15 -3.05
CA GLU A 86 12.77 -4.05 -2.84
C GLU A 86 11.75 -3.41 -1.87
N ARG A 87 10.47 -3.44 -2.24
CA ARG A 87 9.35 -2.99 -1.40
C ARG A 87 8.18 -3.95 -1.50
N SER A 88 7.72 -4.42 -0.34
CA SER A 88 6.55 -5.30 -0.25
C SER A 88 5.27 -4.57 -0.67
N LEU A 89 4.51 -5.19 -1.57
CA LEU A 89 3.21 -4.70 -2.02
C LEU A 89 2.09 -5.17 -1.09
N SER A 90 2.31 -6.28 -0.39
CA SER A 90 1.42 -6.95 0.55
C SER A 90 2.16 -7.34 1.84
N GLY A 91 1.42 -7.65 2.90
CA GLY A 91 2.00 -8.12 4.16
C GLY A 91 2.29 -6.99 5.15
N VAL A 92 3.01 -7.30 6.23
CA VAL A 92 3.31 -6.37 7.32
C VAL A 92 4.17 -5.22 6.79
N GLY A 93 3.73 -3.99 7.03
CA GLY A 93 4.44 -2.76 6.73
C GLY A 93 5.62 -2.53 7.67
N ASP A 94 6.54 -1.71 7.20
CA ASP A 94 7.80 -1.32 7.83
C ASP A 94 7.72 0.06 8.51
N ASP A 95 6.54 0.68 8.52
CA ASP A 95 6.30 1.97 9.18
C ASP A 95 6.46 1.89 10.71
N ASP A 96 6.72 3.04 11.35
CA ASP A 96 6.72 3.16 12.81
C ASP A 96 5.33 2.92 13.40
N TRP A 97 5.22 1.96 14.31
CA TRP A 97 3.97 1.56 14.96
C TRP A 97 3.21 2.73 15.59
N ALA A 98 3.91 3.67 16.24
CA ALA A 98 3.25 4.81 16.88
C ALA A 98 2.73 5.83 15.87
N ALA A 99 3.48 6.05 14.77
CA ALA A 99 3.03 6.86 13.66
C ALA A 99 1.80 6.25 12.96
N VAL A 100 1.80 4.94 12.70
CA VAL A 100 0.66 4.22 12.12
C VAL A 100 -0.56 4.30 13.02
N GLU A 101 -0.40 4.05 14.31
CA GLU A 101 -1.52 4.12 15.27
C GLU A 101 -2.13 5.52 15.32
N THR A 102 -1.29 6.56 15.36
CA THR A 102 -1.73 7.96 15.39
C THR A 102 -2.51 8.31 14.13
N HIS A 103 -1.97 7.94 12.95
CA HIS A 103 -2.64 8.18 11.66
C HIS A 103 -3.97 7.44 11.56
N ASN A 104 -3.98 6.14 11.84
CA ASN A 104 -5.18 5.31 11.71
C ASN A 104 -6.30 5.77 12.65
N ARG A 105 -5.95 6.19 13.87
CA ARG A 105 -6.91 6.73 14.82
C ARG A 105 -7.51 8.05 14.33
N ALA A 106 -6.68 8.97 13.81
CA ALA A 106 -7.16 10.24 13.26
C ALA A 106 -8.13 10.04 12.08
N VAL A 107 -7.84 9.07 11.21
CA VAL A 107 -8.74 8.70 10.10
C VAL A 107 -10.06 8.14 10.63
N ALA A 108 -10.03 7.27 11.65
CA ALA A 108 -11.24 6.69 12.23
C ALA A 108 -12.11 7.74 12.93
N GLU A 109 -11.51 8.66 13.69
CA GLU A 109 -12.19 9.78 14.36
C GLU A 109 -12.91 10.67 13.33
N ARG A 110 -12.25 11.00 12.22
CA ARG A 110 -12.85 11.77 11.13
C ARG A 110 -14.06 11.09 10.51
N VAL A 111 -13.98 9.77 10.29
CA VAL A 111 -15.12 8.99 9.79
C VAL A 111 -16.27 9.00 10.79
N ALA A 112 -15.98 8.92 12.10
CA ALA A 112 -16.99 9.02 13.14
C ALA A 112 -17.69 10.39 13.14
N GLU A 113 -16.91 11.48 13.05
CA GLU A 113 -17.42 12.85 13.02
C GLU A 113 -18.27 13.14 11.78
N GLU A 114 -17.82 12.72 10.59
CA GLU A 114 -18.49 13.02 9.31
C GLU A 114 -19.69 12.10 9.03
N HIS A 115 -19.69 10.87 9.57
CA HIS A 115 -20.63 9.82 9.14
C HIS A 115 -21.36 9.09 10.28
N GLY A 116 -21.04 9.41 11.53
CA GLY A 116 -21.74 8.91 12.72
C GLY A 116 -21.20 7.59 13.28
N ASP A 117 -21.77 7.20 14.42
CA ASP A 117 -21.20 6.20 15.33
C ASP A 117 -21.01 4.81 14.71
N ALA A 118 -21.96 4.33 13.89
CA ALA A 118 -21.83 3.02 13.24
C ALA A 118 -20.64 2.99 12.27
N HIS A 119 -20.43 4.08 11.52
CA HIS A 119 -19.28 4.20 10.62
C HIS A 119 -17.98 4.38 11.40
N GLY A 120 -17.99 5.19 12.46
CA GLY A 120 -16.85 5.41 13.35
C GLY A 120 -16.38 4.13 14.04
N ALA A 121 -17.29 3.36 14.63
CA ALA A 121 -16.94 2.11 15.31
C ALA A 121 -16.33 1.08 14.34
N ASN A 122 -16.86 0.98 13.12
CA ASN A 122 -16.28 0.14 12.08
C ASN A 122 -14.88 0.63 11.66
N ALA A 123 -14.70 1.95 11.55
CA ALA A 123 -13.42 2.55 11.20
C ALA A 123 -12.36 2.30 12.28
N HIS A 124 -12.72 2.41 13.57
CA HIS A 124 -11.83 2.07 14.68
C HIS A 124 -11.45 0.59 14.68
N ALA A 125 -12.41 -0.31 14.50
CA ALA A 125 -12.11 -1.74 14.41
C ALA A 125 -11.15 -2.07 13.25
N PHE A 126 -11.31 -1.38 12.11
CA PHE A 126 -10.40 -1.53 10.98
C PHE A 126 -9.02 -0.92 11.23
N ALA A 127 -8.95 0.24 11.89
CA ALA A 127 -7.72 0.86 12.34
C ALA A 127 -6.94 -0.06 13.28
N ASP A 128 -7.60 -0.67 14.26
CA ASP A 128 -7.00 -1.62 15.20
C ASP A 128 -6.48 -2.86 14.47
N PHE A 129 -7.22 -3.38 13.49
CA PHE A 129 -6.76 -4.51 12.68
C PHE A 129 -5.50 -4.16 11.87
N MET A 130 -5.57 -3.10 11.06
CA MET A 130 -4.47 -2.70 10.17
C MET A 130 -3.22 -2.27 10.94
N GLY A 131 -3.41 -1.57 12.06
CA GLY A 131 -2.34 -1.24 13.00
C GLY A 131 -1.73 -2.52 13.55
N ASN A 132 -2.49 -3.31 14.31
CA ASN A 132 -1.96 -4.44 15.08
C ASN A 132 -1.44 -5.63 14.24
N HIS A 133 -2.10 -5.96 13.13
CA HIS A 133 -1.77 -7.15 12.32
C HIS A 133 -0.76 -6.83 11.23
N TYR A 134 -0.80 -5.61 10.72
CA TYR A 134 -0.07 -5.24 9.52
C TYR A 134 0.88 -4.07 9.70
N CYS A 135 0.89 -3.33 10.82
CA CYS A 135 1.66 -2.08 10.95
C CYS A 135 1.49 -1.16 9.73
N LYS A 136 0.26 -1.04 9.23
CA LYS A 136 -0.04 -0.32 7.99
C LYS A 136 -1.09 0.75 8.19
N ARG A 137 -0.94 1.84 7.43
CA ARG A 137 -1.98 2.85 7.29
C ARG A 137 -3.23 2.26 6.64
N VAL A 138 -4.41 2.58 7.16
CA VAL A 138 -5.69 2.00 6.73
C VAL A 138 -6.00 2.18 5.24
N GLU A 139 -5.58 3.28 4.61
CA GLU A 139 -5.79 3.54 3.18
C GLU A 139 -4.91 2.70 2.24
N THR A 140 -3.91 2.00 2.80
CA THR A 140 -2.97 1.13 2.07
C THR A 140 -3.35 -0.35 2.13
N ALA A 141 -4.44 -0.69 2.82
CA ALA A 141 -4.94 -2.05 2.95
C ALA A 141 -5.23 -2.67 1.57
N THR A 142 -4.70 -3.87 1.33
CA THR A 142 -4.90 -4.60 0.07
C THR A 142 -6.29 -5.25 0.01
N PRO A 143 -6.77 -5.69 -1.17
CA PRO A 143 -8.02 -6.45 -1.26
C PRO A 143 -8.06 -7.71 -0.37
N ALA A 144 -6.94 -8.44 -0.28
CA ALA A 144 -6.83 -9.64 0.55
C ALA A 144 -6.93 -9.31 2.05
N GLU A 145 -6.21 -8.27 2.49
CA GLU A 145 -6.25 -7.79 3.89
C GLU A 145 -7.66 -7.31 4.28
N ARG A 146 -8.37 -6.66 3.35
CA ARG A 146 -9.77 -6.25 3.57
C ARG A 146 -10.71 -7.45 3.65
N ALA A 147 -10.50 -8.49 2.84
CA ALA A 147 -11.29 -9.72 2.91
C ALA A 147 -11.06 -10.43 4.25
N GLU A 148 -9.81 -10.58 4.68
CA GLU A 148 -9.46 -11.13 5.99
C GLU A 148 -10.12 -10.34 7.12
N PHE A 149 -10.07 -9.00 7.06
CA PHE A 149 -10.76 -8.18 8.04
C PHE A 149 -12.26 -8.51 8.11
N LEU A 150 -12.94 -8.56 6.97
CA LEU A 150 -14.40 -8.77 6.91
C LEU A 150 -14.81 -10.19 7.32
N GLU A 151 -14.06 -11.18 6.89
CA GLU A 151 -14.41 -12.60 7.04
C GLU A 151 -13.94 -13.19 8.37
N GLU A 152 -12.82 -12.66 8.90
CA GLU A 152 -12.16 -13.25 10.06
C GLU A 152 -12.11 -12.30 11.25
N TYR A 153 -11.50 -11.12 11.09
CA TYR A 153 -11.21 -10.25 12.23
C TYR A 153 -12.48 -9.60 12.79
N PHE A 154 -13.23 -8.90 11.94
CA PHE A 154 -14.40 -8.11 12.30
C PHE A 154 -15.47 -8.93 13.04
N PRO A 155 -15.92 -10.10 12.56
CA PRO A 155 -16.93 -10.88 13.26
C PRO A 155 -16.45 -11.47 14.59
N ARG A 156 -15.14 -11.73 14.76
CA ARG A 156 -14.57 -12.37 15.95
C ARG A 156 -14.12 -11.38 17.03
N ASN A 157 -13.66 -10.20 16.64
CA ASN A 157 -12.99 -9.25 17.55
C ASN A 157 -13.79 -7.96 17.78
N ALA A 158 -14.49 -7.45 16.76
CA ALA A 158 -15.23 -6.19 16.88
C ALA A 158 -16.62 -6.35 17.49
N TRP A 159 -17.15 -7.59 17.54
CA TRP A 159 -18.49 -7.91 18.03
C TRP A 159 -19.59 -6.97 17.51
N PRO A 160 -19.72 -6.81 16.18
CA PRO A 160 -20.50 -5.72 15.61
C PRO A 160 -22.00 -5.95 15.74
N THR A 161 -22.71 -4.85 15.97
CA THR A 161 -24.17 -4.73 15.90
C THR A 161 -24.68 -4.93 14.46
N ASP A 162 -25.98 -5.14 14.31
CA ASP A 162 -26.59 -5.31 12.98
C ASP A 162 -26.42 -4.05 12.12
N ASP A 163 -26.53 -2.85 12.71
CA ASP A 163 -26.32 -1.59 12.00
C ASP A 163 -24.87 -1.45 11.51
N GLN A 164 -23.90 -1.81 12.35
CA GLN A 164 -22.48 -1.83 11.98
C GLN A 164 -22.20 -2.83 10.86
N ARG A 165 -22.78 -4.04 10.92
CA ARG A 165 -22.66 -5.04 9.85
C ARG A 165 -23.25 -4.56 8.54
N ALA A 166 -24.43 -3.92 8.59
CA ALA A 166 -25.13 -3.45 7.39
C ALA A 166 -24.34 -2.38 6.63
N VAL A 167 -23.46 -1.63 7.30
CA VAL A 167 -22.72 -0.51 6.69
C VAL A 167 -21.22 -0.75 6.51
N ILE A 168 -20.70 -1.94 6.85
CA ILE A 168 -19.25 -2.20 6.93
C ILE A 168 -18.49 -1.91 5.63
N GLU A 169 -18.97 -2.41 4.48
CA GLU A 169 -18.31 -2.17 3.20
C GLU A 169 -18.28 -0.68 2.83
N ARG A 170 -19.34 0.05 3.20
CA ARG A 170 -19.38 1.50 3.04
C ARG A 170 -18.38 2.17 3.98
N SER A 171 -18.28 1.75 5.25
CA SER A 171 -17.29 2.26 6.19
C SER A 171 -15.86 2.13 5.64
N LEU A 172 -15.49 0.97 5.08
CA LEU A 172 -14.15 0.76 4.54
C LEU A 172 -13.83 1.70 3.36
N ARG A 173 -14.83 2.00 2.51
CA ARG A 173 -14.67 3.01 1.45
C ARG A 173 -14.47 4.42 2.00
N LEU A 174 -15.21 4.77 3.05
CA LEU A 174 -15.09 6.07 3.73
C LEU A 174 -13.71 6.22 4.38
N VAL A 175 -13.22 5.18 5.07
CA VAL A 175 -11.87 5.15 5.65
C VAL A 175 -10.80 5.37 4.58
N ARG A 176 -10.83 4.63 3.47
CA ARG A 176 -9.86 4.82 2.36
C ARG A 176 -9.89 6.24 1.82
N THR A 177 -11.07 6.85 1.71
CA THR A 177 -11.25 8.23 1.25
C THR A 177 -10.68 9.22 2.25
N ALA A 178 -10.99 9.03 3.54
CA ALA A 178 -10.54 9.89 4.63
C ALA A 178 -9.01 9.85 4.82
N GLY A 179 -8.37 8.68 4.67
CA GLY A 179 -6.91 8.52 4.82
C GLY A 179 -6.11 9.14 3.67
N ARG A 180 -6.64 9.15 2.43
CA ARG A 180 -5.97 9.79 1.29
C ARG A 180 -5.90 11.32 1.40
N ARG A 181 -6.85 11.95 2.10
CA ARG A 181 -6.91 13.42 2.27
C ARG A 181 -5.73 14.02 3.05
N GLU A 182 -4.97 13.21 3.79
CA GLU A 182 -3.80 13.66 4.55
C GLU A 182 -2.46 13.46 3.82
N GLY A 183 -2.48 12.78 2.66
CA GLY A 183 -1.30 12.54 1.83
C GLY A 183 -1.08 13.59 0.73
N GLU A 184 -1.91 14.63 0.66
CA GLU A 184 -1.84 15.77 -0.28
C GLU A 184 -1.38 17.06 0.43
#